data_AF-A0A3R9WN61-F1
#
_entry.id   AF-A0A3R9WN61-F1
#
_cell.length_a   1.000
_cell.length_b   1.000
_cell.length_c   1.000
_cell.angle_alpha   90.00
_cell.angle_beta   90.00
_cell.angle_gamma   90.00
#
_symmetry.space_group_name_H-M   'P 1'
#
loop_
_entity.id
_entity.type
_entity.pdbx_description
1 polymer ?
#
loop_
_entity_poly.entity_id
_entity_poly.type
_entity_poly.pdbx_seq_one_letter_code
_entity_poly.pdbx_strand_id
1 'polypeptide(L)'
;LHLQPTPGTDLALALGLLHLAVTEGRADREYLDKRTTGFDAAWRRAAAWWPERVERVTGVPVAEMREAVGLLADAERAYVLTGRGAEQHSKGTDTVAAFINLALTLGLPGREGSGYGCLTGQGNGQGGREHGQKADQLPGYRMLTDPAARAHVASVWGVDPDSLPGPGRSAYELLDALGTDGGPRALLVFGSNPVVSAPRAARIADRLASLDLLVVADFVPSETAELADVVLPVTQWAEEEGTMTSLEGRVLRRRRLLPPPGEARSDLDVLHGIAVRLGQDPARFPTDPRTVFEELRRASAGGRADYSGISWERLDAGEALHWPCPETPAGAGEVERQEHGVGAQRGDEADGGGRANL
;
A
#
# COMPACT_ATOMS: atom_id res chain seq x y z
N LEU A 1 -22.56 16.27 -2.20
CA LEU A 1 -22.24 16.40 -3.63
C LEU A 1 -21.80 15.05 -4.19
N HIS A 2 -22.34 14.61 -5.35
CA HIS A 2 -21.96 13.37 -6.03
C HIS A 2 -21.79 13.65 -7.52
N LEU A 3 -20.55 13.70 -8.01
CA LEU A 3 -20.21 14.27 -9.31
C LEU A 3 -20.57 13.38 -10.53
N GLN A 4 -20.66 12.06 -10.37
CA GLN A 4 -21.05 11.12 -11.44
C GLN A 4 -20.35 11.31 -12.82
N PRO A 5 -19.00 11.35 -12.89
CA PRO A 5 -18.34 11.43 -14.19
C PRO A 5 -18.61 10.19 -15.04
N THR A 6 -18.63 10.38 -16.36
CA THR A 6 -18.68 9.31 -17.36
C THR A 6 -17.51 8.34 -17.13
N PRO A 7 -17.73 7.02 -17.09
CA PRO A 7 -16.66 6.06 -16.80
C PRO A 7 -15.40 6.25 -17.66
N GLY A 8 -14.23 6.30 -17.02
CA GLY A 8 -12.93 6.48 -17.69
C GLY A 8 -12.55 7.94 -17.96
N THR A 9 -13.31 8.90 -17.44
CA THR A 9 -13.04 10.34 -17.60
C THR A 9 -12.52 11.00 -16.32
N ASP A 10 -12.18 10.21 -15.31
CA ASP A 10 -11.74 10.63 -13.98
C ASP A 10 -10.48 11.51 -14.04
N LEU A 11 -9.54 11.21 -14.93
CA LEU A 11 -8.36 12.05 -15.17
C LEU A 11 -8.75 13.45 -15.67
N ALA A 12 -9.72 13.54 -16.58
CA ALA A 12 -10.20 14.82 -17.09
C ALA A 12 -10.87 15.62 -15.96
N LEU A 13 -11.66 14.95 -15.12
CA LEU A 13 -12.26 15.57 -13.95
C LEU A 13 -11.19 16.09 -12.98
N ALA A 14 -10.21 15.27 -12.59
CA ALA A 14 -9.15 15.68 -11.67
C ALA A 14 -8.34 16.88 -12.19
N LEU A 15 -8.01 16.89 -13.48
CA LEU A 15 -7.33 18.03 -14.11
C LEU A 15 -8.22 19.29 -14.16
N GLY A 16 -9.53 19.13 -14.35
CA GLY A 16 -10.51 20.22 -14.29
C GLY A 16 -10.68 20.82 -12.90
N LEU A 17 -10.72 19.98 -11.86
CA LEU A 17 -10.76 20.44 -10.47
C LEU A 17 -9.46 21.18 -10.11
N LEU A 18 -8.30 20.68 -10.55
CA LEU A 18 -7.03 21.40 -10.39
C LEU A 18 -7.05 22.74 -11.13
N HIS A 19 -7.61 22.76 -12.36
CA HIS A 19 -7.78 23.98 -13.14
C HIS A 19 -8.53 25.05 -12.34
N LEU A 20 -9.71 24.67 -11.84
CA LEU A 20 -10.57 25.54 -11.05
C LEU A 20 -9.87 26.03 -9.78
N ALA A 21 -9.23 25.13 -9.03
CA ALA A 21 -8.50 25.51 -7.81
C ALA A 21 -7.46 26.61 -8.05
N VAL A 22 -6.73 26.56 -9.18
CA VAL A 22 -5.75 27.61 -9.52
C VAL A 22 -6.44 28.88 -10.01
N THR A 23 -7.38 28.79 -10.96
CA THR A 23 -8.01 29.96 -11.58
C THR A 23 -8.93 30.75 -10.64
N GLU A 24 -9.47 30.10 -9.62
CA GLU A 24 -10.30 30.74 -8.59
C GLU A 24 -9.48 31.23 -7.39
N GLY A 25 -8.15 31.13 -7.45
CA GLY A 25 -7.26 31.62 -6.38
C GLY A 25 -7.30 30.76 -5.11
N ARG A 26 -7.70 29.49 -5.21
CA ARG A 26 -7.74 28.53 -4.09
C ARG A 26 -6.43 27.77 -3.88
N ALA A 27 -5.46 27.91 -4.78
CA ALA A 27 -4.17 27.25 -4.67
C ALA A 27 -3.34 27.81 -3.50
N ASP A 28 -2.84 26.93 -2.63
CA ASP A 28 -1.94 27.26 -1.53
C ASP A 28 -0.51 27.47 -2.09
N ARG A 29 -0.23 28.70 -2.52
CA ARG A 29 1.04 29.06 -3.16
C ARG A 29 2.24 28.88 -2.23
N GLU A 30 2.08 29.20 -0.94
CA GLU A 30 3.16 29.04 0.03
C GLU A 30 3.51 27.55 0.23
N TYR A 31 2.49 26.69 0.34
CA TYR A 31 2.70 25.24 0.40
C TYR A 31 3.38 24.73 -0.86
N LEU A 32 2.88 25.12 -2.05
CA LEU A 32 3.45 24.73 -3.32
C LEU A 32 4.95 25.08 -3.42
N ASP A 33 5.31 26.31 -3.07
CA ASP A 33 6.69 26.79 -3.14
C ASP A 33 7.62 26.07 -2.13
N LYS A 34 7.12 25.76 -0.93
CA LYS A 34 7.93 25.18 0.16
C LYS A 34 8.01 23.65 0.14
N ARG A 35 6.98 22.97 -0.39
CA ARG A 35 6.77 21.53 -0.16
C ARG A 35 6.63 20.71 -1.42
N THR A 36 6.61 21.34 -2.59
CA THR A 36 6.39 20.65 -3.86
C THR A 36 7.47 20.98 -4.87
N THR A 37 7.52 20.19 -5.94
CA THR A 37 8.31 20.47 -7.14
C THR A 37 7.46 20.15 -8.36
N GLY A 38 7.77 20.77 -9.51
CA GLY A 38 7.10 20.45 -10.77
C GLY A 38 5.68 20.99 -10.94
N PHE A 39 5.22 21.92 -10.08
CA PHE A 39 3.88 22.52 -10.19
C PHE A 39 3.61 23.11 -11.59
N ASP A 40 4.56 23.84 -12.17
CA ASP A 40 4.39 24.42 -13.52
C ASP A 40 4.15 23.37 -14.62
N ALA A 41 4.71 22.16 -14.46
CA ALA A 41 4.45 21.07 -15.38
C ALA A 41 3.04 20.51 -15.20
N ALA A 42 2.59 20.33 -13.95
CA ALA A 42 1.23 19.91 -13.64
C ALA A 42 0.20 20.95 -14.11
N TRP A 43 0.45 22.24 -13.84
CA TRP A 43 -0.39 23.34 -14.26
C TRP A 43 -0.53 23.41 -15.78
N ARG A 44 0.57 23.29 -16.55
CA ARG A 44 0.48 23.28 -18.02
C ARG A 44 -0.42 22.17 -18.56
N ARG A 45 -0.53 21.03 -17.87
CA ARG A 45 -1.45 19.96 -18.24
C ARG A 45 -2.89 20.32 -17.87
N ALA A 46 -3.15 20.80 -16.67
CA ALA A 46 -4.48 21.18 -16.20
C ALA A 46 -5.06 22.44 -16.87
N ALA A 47 -4.21 23.39 -17.28
CA ALA A 47 -4.62 24.61 -17.97
C ALA A 47 -5.38 24.33 -19.28
N ALA A 48 -5.10 23.19 -19.94
CA ALA A 48 -5.80 22.76 -21.14
C ALA A 48 -7.18 22.14 -20.86
N TRP A 49 -7.55 21.93 -19.60
CA TRP A 49 -8.81 21.34 -19.13
C TRP A 49 -9.67 22.40 -18.43
N TRP A 50 -10.04 23.45 -19.16
CA TRP A 50 -10.99 24.45 -18.67
C TRP A 50 -12.38 23.83 -18.41
N PRO A 51 -13.20 24.40 -17.51
CA PRO A 51 -14.37 23.72 -16.95
C PRO A 51 -15.38 23.24 -18.00
N GLU A 52 -15.70 24.04 -19.01
CA GLU A 52 -16.68 23.69 -20.05
C GLU A 52 -16.19 22.54 -20.95
N ARG A 53 -14.87 22.40 -21.12
CA ARG A 53 -14.29 21.22 -21.78
C ARG A 53 -14.41 19.99 -20.91
N VAL A 54 -14.17 20.13 -19.60
CA VAL A 54 -14.27 19.04 -18.64
C VAL A 54 -15.72 18.55 -18.60
N GLU A 55 -16.69 19.45 -18.43
CA GLU A 55 -18.13 19.15 -18.44
C GLU A 55 -18.54 18.40 -19.71
N ARG A 56 -18.06 18.83 -20.88
CA ARG A 56 -18.34 18.12 -22.15
C ARG A 56 -17.81 16.69 -22.17
N VAL A 57 -16.66 16.43 -21.54
CA VAL A 57 -16.00 15.12 -21.56
C VAL A 57 -16.54 14.21 -20.47
N THR A 58 -16.72 14.75 -19.27
CA THR A 58 -17.09 13.99 -18.07
C THR A 58 -18.60 13.90 -17.89
N GLY A 59 -19.36 14.87 -18.41
CA GLY A 59 -20.78 15.04 -18.11
C GLY A 59 -21.05 15.70 -16.75
N VAL A 60 -20.02 16.07 -16.00
CA VAL A 60 -20.15 16.70 -14.68
C VAL A 60 -20.38 18.21 -14.86
N PRO A 61 -21.48 18.78 -14.33
CA PRO A 61 -21.76 20.19 -14.49
C PRO A 61 -20.66 21.09 -13.92
N VAL A 62 -20.35 22.22 -14.60
CA VAL A 62 -19.35 23.18 -14.13
C VAL A 62 -19.66 23.69 -12.71
N ALA A 63 -20.95 23.93 -12.42
CA ALA A 63 -21.39 24.36 -11.10
C ALA A 63 -21.00 23.37 -10.00
N GLU A 64 -21.19 22.07 -10.23
CA GLU A 64 -20.82 21.02 -9.28
C GLU A 64 -19.30 20.88 -9.13
N MET A 65 -18.54 21.05 -10.21
CA MET A 65 -17.07 21.06 -10.13
C MET A 65 -16.54 22.21 -9.27
N ARG A 66 -17.13 23.41 -9.41
CA ARG A 66 -16.78 24.57 -8.56
C ARG A 66 -17.18 24.34 -7.11
N GLU A 67 -18.37 23.78 -6.88
CA GLU A 67 -18.81 23.41 -5.52
C GLU A 67 -17.84 22.40 -4.88
N ALA A 68 -17.40 21.37 -5.62
CA ALA A 68 -16.43 20.39 -5.13
C ALA A 68 -15.09 21.03 -4.74
N VAL A 69 -14.57 21.94 -5.57
CA VAL A 69 -13.33 22.67 -5.26
C VAL A 69 -13.51 23.58 -4.05
N GLY A 70 -14.65 24.29 -3.95
CA GLY A 70 -14.97 25.11 -2.78
C GLY A 70 -15.02 24.29 -1.50
N LEU A 71 -15.75 23.17 -1.49
CA LEU A 71 -15.84 22.26 -0.35
C LEU A 71 -14.46 21.72 0.09
N LEU A 72 -13.60 21.37 -0.85
CA LEU A 72 -12.25 20.88 -0.54
C LEU A 72 -11.31 21.99 -0.05
N ALA A 73 -11.37 23.18 -0.63
CA ALA A 73 -10.49 24.30 -0.30
C ALA A 73 -10.87 24.99 1.01
N ASP A 74 -12.16 25.05 1.34
CA ASP A 74 -12.67 25.75 2.52
C ASP A 74 -12.73 24.86 3.78
N ALA A 75 -12.50 23.55 3.64
CA ALA A 75 -12.49 22.61 4.75
C ALA A 75 -11.26 22.77 5.64
N GLU A 76 -11.46 22.76 6.97
CA GLU A 76 -10.36 22.74 7.94
C GLU A 76 -9.54 21.44 7.84
N ARG A 77 -10.25 20.32 7.57
CA ARG A 77 -9.68 18.98 7.46
C ARG A 77 -10.27 18.27 6.24
N ALA A 78 -9.42 17.90 5.28
CA ALA A 78 -9.87 17.27 4.05
C ALA A 78 -8.89 16.20 3.53
N TYR A 79 -9.45 15.04 3.16
CA TYR A 79 -8.73 13.95 2.52
C TYR A 79 -9.24 13.69 1.12
N VAL A 80 -8.31 13.53 0.17
CA VAL A 80 -8.59 12.95 -1.14
C VAL A 80 -8.26 11.47 -1.08
N LEU A 81 -9.29 10.63 -1.12
CA LEU A 81 -9.14 9.18 -1.13
C LEU A 81 -9.45 8.63 -2.52
N THR A 82 -8.54 7.82 -3.06
CA THR A 82 -8.78 7.04 -4.28
C THR A 82 -8.80 5.55 -3.97
N GLY A 83 -9.25 4.76 -4.92
CA GLY A 83 -9.20 3.30 -4.86
C GLY A 83 -9.23 2.71 -6.26
N ARG A 84 -9.75 1.48 -6.39
CA ARG A 84 -9.72 0.71 -7.65
C ARG A 84 -10.31 1.44 -8.85
N GLY A 85 -11.35 2.25 -8.66
CA GLY A 85 -11.96 3.03 -9.74
C GLY A 85 -11.01 4.05 -10.38
N ALA A 86 -10.01 4.57 -9.67
CA ALA A 86 -8.99 5.43 -10.27
C ALA A 86 -7.79 4.63 -10.79
N GLU A 87 -7.45 3.54 -10.11
CA GLU A 87 -6.22 2.76 -10.34
C GLU A 87 -6.33 1.75 -11.49
N GLN A 88 -7.47 1.07 -11.65
CA GLN A 88 -7.65 -0.04 -12.59
C GLN A 88 -7.97 0.43 -14.01
N HIS A 89 -7.16 1.39 -14.48
CA HIS A 89 -7.22 1.95 -15.82
C HIS A 89 -5.84 1.88 -16.48
N SER A 90 -5.82 1.86 -17.81
CA SER A 90 -4.56 1.99 -18.58
C SER A 90 -3.83 3.31 -18.32
N LYS A 91 -4.53 4.31 -17.78
CA LYS A 91 -3.99 5.62 -17.35
C LYS A 91 -4.08 5.81 -15.84
N GLY A 92 -4.21 4.74 -15.06
CA GLY A 92 -4.47 4.82 -13.61
C GLY A 92 -3.40 5.61 -12.86
N THR A 93 -2.13 5.45 -13.23
CA THR A 93 -1.03 6.24 -12.67
C THR A 93 -1.22 7.74 -12.91
N ASP A 94 -1.61 8.15 -14.11
CA ASP A 94 -1.87 9.56 -14.43
C ASP A 94 -3.08 10.10 -13.67
N THR A 95 -4.17 9.32 -13.59
CA THR A 95 -5.38 9.68 -12.84
C THR A 95 -5.07 9.92 -11.37
N VAL A 96 -4.37 8.98 -10.73
CA VAL A 96 -3.95 9.11 -9.33
C VAL A 96 -3.01 10.29 -9.13
N ALA A 97 -2.03 10.48 -10.03
CA ALA A 97 -1.14 11.64 -9.97
C ALA A 97 -1.89 12.97 -10.09
N ALA A 98 -2.94 13.04 -10.91
CA ALA A 98 -3.77 14.25 -11.02
C ALA A 98 -4.53 14.56 -9.72
N PHE A 99 -5.08 13.56 -9.03
CA PHE A 99 -5.69 13.74 -7.72
C PHE A 99 -4.68 14.12 -6.63
N ILE A 100 -3.47 13.54 -6.67
CA ILE A 100 -2.37 13.94 -5.78
C ILE A 100 -2.00 15.41 -6.05
N ASN A 101 -1.88 15.81 -7.32
CA ASN A 101 -1.59 17.19 -7.68
C ASN A 101 -2.67 18.15 -7.21
N LEU A 102 -3.96 17.76 -7.25
CA LEU A 102 -5.05 18.56 -6.69
C LEU A 102 -4.88 18.71 -5.18
N ALA A 103 -4.64 17.62 -4.45
CA ALA A 103 -4.42 17.66 -3.01
C ALA A 103 -3.21 18.52 -2.61
N LEU A 104 -2.10 18.42 -3.36
CA LEU A 104 -0.90 19.25 -3.17
C LEU A 104 -1.16 20.72 -3.52
N THR A 105 -1.95 21.01 -4.56
CA THR A 105 -2.35 22.37 -4.95
C THR A 105 -3.16 23.05 -3.85
N LEU A 106 -3.96 22.29 -3.11
CA LEU A 106 -4.74 22.75 -1.96
C LEU A 106 -3.98 22.68 -0.63
N GLY A 107 -2.71 22.26 -0.63
CA GLY A 107 -1.89 22.17 0.57
C GLY A 107 -2.35 21.14 1.61
N LEU A 108 -3.08 20.10 1.20
CA LEU A 108 -3.69 19.14 2.12
C LEU A 108 -2.66 18.22 2.82
N PRO A 109 -1.66 17.62 2.14
CA PRO A 109 -0.78 16.64 2.78
C PRO A 109 0.18 17.26 3.81
N GLY A 110 0.36 16.57 4.94
CA GLY A 110 1.25 17.00 6.02
C GLY A 110 0.55 17.84 7.11
N ARG A 111 -0.78 17.89 7.10
CA ARG A 111 -1.62 18.49 8.15
C ARG A 111 -2.46 17.41 8.82
N GLU A 112 -2.77 17.60 10.10
CA GLU A 112 -3.61 16.66 10.84
C GLU A 112 -5.01 16.56 10.20
N GLY A 113 -5.53 15.35 10.04
CA GLY A 113 -6.85 15.12 9.43
C GLY A 113 -6.94 15.50 7.94
N SER A 114 -5.80 15.76 7.27
CA SER A 114 -5.79 16.11 5.84
C SER A 114 -4.75 15.35 5.03
N GLY A 115 -4.99 15.23 3.74
CA GLY A 115 -4.00 14.73 2.80
C GLY A 115 -4.57 13.92 1.65
N TYR A 116 -3.82 12.90 1.28
CA TYR A 116 -4.16 11.97 0.21
C TYR A 116 -3.98 10.53 0.71
N GLY A 117 -4.87 9.64 0.31
CA GLY A 117 -4.80 8.22 0.64
C GLY A 117 -5.26 7.33 -0.49
N CYS A 118 -4.68 6.13 -0.55
CA CYS A 118 -5.06 5.06 -1.46
C CYS A 118 -5.73 3.96 -0.64
N LEU A 119 -7.00 3.66 -0.91
CA LEU A 119 -7.73 2.59 -0.24
C LEU A 119 -7.33 1.24 -0.81
N THR A 120 -6.56 0.47 -0.04
CA THR A 120 -6.12 -0.87 -0.43
C THR A 120 -7.17 -1.92 -0.05
N GLY A 121 -7.54 -2.79 -0.99
CA GLY A 121 -8.58 -3.81 -0.73
C GLY A 121 -8.11 -5.08 0.00
N GLN A 122 -6.83 -5.45 -0.09
CA GLN A 122 -6.31 -6.69 0.52
C GLN A 122 -5.85 -6.45 1.96
N GLY A 123 -6.11 -7.41 2.85
CA GLY A 123 -5.81 -7.28 4.29
C GLY A 123 -4.34 -7.07 4.64
N ASN A 124 -3.40 -7.55 3.82
CA ASN A 124 -1.96 -7.31 3.99
C ASN A 124 -1.27 -6.86 2.69
N GLY A 125 -2.02 -6.26 1.76
CA GLY A 125 -1.45 -5.76 0.51
C GLY A 125 -0.44 -4.63 0.73
N GLN A 126 -0.57 -3.92 1.86
CA GLN A 126 0.35 -2.86 2.27
C GLN A 126 1.69 -3.45 2.74
N GLY A 127 1.64 -4.46 3.63
CA GLY A 127 2.79 -5.26 4.07
C GLY A 127 3.58 -5.87 2.93
N GLY A 128 2.90 -6.50 1.97
CA GLY A 128 3.56 -7.08 0.80
C GLY A 128 4.38 -6.05 0.02
N ARG A 129 3.85 -4.84 -0.20
CA ARG A 129 4.58 -3.78 -0.91
C ARG A 129 5.81 -3.31 -0.11
N GLU A 130 5.65 -3.10 1.20
CA GLU A 130 6.71 -2.58 2.09
C GLU A 130 7.93 -3.50 2.08
N HIS A 131 7.69 -4.80 2.00
CA HIS A 131 8.72 -5.81 2.12
C HIS A 131 9.17 -6.41 0.78
N GLY A 132 8.81 -5.77 -0.34
CA GLY A 132 9.34 -6.12 -1.66
C GLY A 132 8.68 -7.33 -2.30
N GLN A 133 7.41 -7.64 -2.00
CA GLN A 133 6.59 -8.59 -2.78
C GLN A 133 6.14 -7.98 -4.11
N LYS A 134 7.10 -7.42 -4.86
CA LYS A 134 6.96 -6.86 -6.19
C LYS A 134 8.25 -7.14 -6.95
N ALA A 135 8.14 -7.39 -8.25
CA ALA A 135 9.24 -7.88 -9.07
C ALA A 135 10.45 -6.94 -9.18
N ASP A 136 10.34 -5.67 -8.77
CA ASP A 136 11.36 -4.64 -8.87
C ASP A 136 11.83 -4.09 -7.51
N GLN A 137 11.37 -4.65 -6.39
CA GLN A 137 11.60 -4.10 -5.06
C GLN A 137 12.34 -5.06 -4.11
N LEU A 138 12.92 -4.47 -3.08
CA LEU A 138 13.55 -5.10 -1.93
C LEU A 138 12.89 -4.58 -0.64
N PRO A 139 13.08 -5.24 0.52
CA PRO A 139 12.49 -4.80 1.78
C PRO A 139 12.76 -3.33 2.14
N GLY A 140 11.74 -2.66 2.70
CA GLY A 140 11.78 -1.25 3.10
C GLY A 140 11.56 -0.25 1.96
N TYR A 141 10.74 -0.60 0.97
CA TYR A 141 10.54 0.19 -0.28
C TYR A 141 11.83 0.50 -1.04
N ARG A 142 12.77 -0.44 -0.97
CA ARG A 142 14.02 -0.38 -1.72
C ARG A 142 13.80 -0.84 -3.15
N MET A 143 14.61 -0.35 -4.07
CA MET A 143 14.55 -0.75 -5.49
C MET A 143 15.69 -1.70 -5.83
N LEU A 144 15.41 -2.75 -6.61
CA LEU A 144 16.43 -3.68 -7.10
C LEU A 144 17.47 -3.02 -8.02
N THR A 145 17.16 -1.84 -8.55
CA THR A 145 18.04 -1.05 -9.42
C THR A 145 19.01 -0.13 -8.66
N ASP A 146 18.83 0.04 -7.36
CA ASP A 146 19.69 0.87 -6.53
C ASP A 146 20.84 0.02 -5.94
N PRO A 147 22.11 0.26 -6.32
CA PRO A 147 23.24 -0.51 -5.81
C PRO A 147 23.39 -0.45 -4.29
N ALA A 148 23.08 0.69 -3.65
CA ALA A 148 23.19 0.82 -2.21
C ALA A 148 22.11 -0.01 -1.49
N ALA A 149 20.89 -0.01 -2.04
CA ALA A 149 19.81 -0.84 -1.55
C ALA A 149 20.12 -2.34 -1.66
N ARG A 150 20.69 -2.77 -2.79
CA ARG A 150 21.13 -4.17 -3.00
C ARG A 150 22.21 -4.56 -2.00
N ALA A 151 23.23 -3.73 -1.83
CA ALA A 151 24.31 -3.99 -0.87
C ALA A 151 23.80 -4.12 0.57
N HIS A 152 22.88 -3.24 0.99
CA HIS A 152 22.23 -3.31 2.30
C HIS A 152 21.55 -4.65 2.52
N VAL A 153 20.61 -5.02 1.64
CA VAL A 153 19.81 -6.25 1.82
C VAL A 153 20.67 -7.51 1.67
N ALA A 154 21.61 -7.52 0.73
CA ALA A 154 22.55 -8.63 0.56
C ALA A 154 23.39 -8.88 1.82
N SER A 155 23.81 -7.81 2.53
CA SER A 155 24.52 -7.94 3.80
C SER A 155 23.67 -8.59 4.90
N VAL A 156 22.37 -8.28 4.94
CA VAL A 156 21.43 -8.88 5.91
C VAL A 156 21.22 -10.36 5.61
N TRP A 157 21.14 -10.73 4.33
CA TRP A 157 20.96 -12.11 3.85
C TRP A 157 22.26 -12.93 3.77
N GLY A 158 23.41 -12.31 4.00
CA GLY A 158 24.73 -12.95 3.90
C GLY A 158 25.04 -13.44 2.48
N VAL A 159 24.65 -12.70 1.46
CA VAL A 159 24.92 -13.02 0.04
C VAL A 159 25.75 -11.94 -0.64
N ASP A 160 26.30 -12.28 -1.80
CA ASP A 160 26.90 -11.29 -2.70
C ASP A 160 25.80 -10.40 -3.29
N PRO A 161 25.88 -9.05 -3.22
CA PRO A 161 24.91 -8.17 -3.86
C PRO A 161 24.77 -8.38 -5.38
N ASP A 162 25.81 -8.87 -6.06
CA ASP A 162 25.77 -9.15 -7.49
C ASP A 162 25.03 -10.44 -7.82
N SER A 163 24.79 -11.30 -6.81
CA SER A 163 23.96 -12.50 -6.96
C SER A 163 22.46 -12.23 -6.99
N LEU A 164 22.02 -11.05 -6.53
CA LEU A 164 20.61 -10.67 -6.59
C LEU A 164 20.20 -10.46 -8.06
N PRO A 165 19.02 -10.94 -8.50
CA PRO A 165 18.58 -10.67 -9.86
C PRO A 165 18.28 -9.18 -10.08
N GLY A 166 18.14 -8.78 -11.35
CA GLY A 166 17.53 -7.49 -11.70
C GLY A 166 16.01 -7.54 -11.58
N PRO A 167 15.31 -6.42 -11.85
CA PRO A 167 13.85 -6.39 -11.87
C PRO A 167 13.24 -7.46 -12.79
N GLY A 168 12.26 -8.19 -12.27
CA GLY A 168 11.46 -9.15 -13.01
C GLY A 168 10.28 -8.52 -13.75
N ARG A 169 9.46 -9.37 -14.37
CA ARG A 169 8.22 -8.97 -15.05
C ARG A 169 7.17 -8.52 -14.04
N SER A 170 6.36 -7.52 -14.41
CA SER A 170 5.16 -7.20 -13.63
C SER A 170 4.20 -8.40 -13.58
N ALA A 171 3.30 -8.45 -12.60
CA ALA A 171 2.34 -9.56 -12.48
C ALA A 171 1.51 -9.76 -13.77
N TYR A 172 1.14 -8.67 -14.45
CA TYR A 172 0.42 -8.74 -15.73
C TYR A 172 1.28 -9.38 -16.84
N GLU A 173 2.52 -8.91 -17.01
CA GLU A 173 3.44 -9.43 -18.03
C GLU A 173 3.90 -10.86 -17.72
N LEU A 174 4.04 -11.20 -16.43
CA LEU A 174 4.36 -12.55 -15.97
C LEU A 174 3.27 -13.51 -16.41
N LEU A 175 2.01 -13.25 -16.01
CA LEU A 175 0.87 -14.11 -16.34
C LEU A 175 0.67 -14.22 -17.85
N ASP A 176 0.85 -13.12 -18.60
CA ASP A 176 0.67 -13.13 -20.04
C ASP A 176 1.71 -13.97 -20.79
N ALA A 177 2.86 -14.17 -20.18
CA ALA A 177 4.00 -14.86 -20.78
C ALA A 177 4.23 -16.27 -20.22
N LEU A 178 3.39 -16.78 -19.32
CA LEU A 178 3.49 -18.17 -18.89
C LEU A 178 3.35 -19.11 -20.09
N GLY A 179 4.21 -20.12 -20.16
CA GLY A 179 4.18 -21.11 -21.24
C GLY A 179 4.44 -20.56 -22.65
N THR A 180 4.89 -19.31 -22.80
CA THR A 180 5.36 -18.78 -24.09
C THR A 180 6.86 -19.02 -24.29
N ASP A 181 7.33 -18.88 -25.53
CA ASP A 181 8.76 -18.87 -25.81
C ASP A 181 9.43 -17.69 -25.09
N GLY A 182 10.46 -17.99 -24.28
CA GLY A 182 11.12 -17.02 -23.41
C GLY A 182 10.31 -16.65 -22.15
N GLY A 183 9.21 -17.36 -21.87
CA GLY A 183 8.41 -17.23 -20.67
C GLY A 183 8.72 -18.29 -19.61
N PRO A 184 8.25 -18.12 -18.35
CA PRO A 184 8.36 -19.16 -17.35
C PRO A 184 7.60 -20.41 -17.76
N ARG A 185 8.24 -21.56 -17.56
CA ARG A 185 7.65 -22.89 -17.75
C ARG A 185 7.12 -23.49 -16.45
N ALA A 186 7.51 -22.95 -15.31
CA ALA A 186 6.99 -23.34 -14.01
C ALA A 186 6.51 -22.12 -13.22
N LEU A 187 5.48 -22.29 -12.40
CA LEU A 187 4.95 -21.26 -11.52
C LEU A 187 4.60 -21.84 -10.15
N LEU A 188 5.03 -21.16 -9.09
CA LEU A 188 4.60 -21.40 -7.71
C LEU A 188 3.68 -20.26 -7.28
N VAL A 189 2.42 -20.58 -6.99
CA VAL A 189 1.39 -19.62 -6.58
C VAL A 189 1.11 -19.81 -5.09
N PHE A 190 1.10 -18.71 -4.33
CA PHE A 190 0.72 -18.70 -2.92
C PHE A 190 -0.57 -17.88 -2.73
N GLY A 191 -1.60 -18.50 -2.13
CA GLY A 191 -2.81 -17.82 -1.64
C GLY A 191 -3.50 -16.92 -2.66
N SER A 192 -3.48 -17.29 -3.94
CA SER A 192 -3.99 -16.46 -5.03
C SER A 192 -4.72 -17.30 -6.08
N ASN A 193 -5.77 -16.72 -6.64
CA ASN A 193 -6.60 -17.37 -7.65
C ASN A 193 -6.62 -16.55 -8.96
N PRO A 194 -5.52 -16.55 -9.74
CA PRO A 194 -5.42 -15.84 -11.00
C PRO A 194 -6.45 -16.27 -12.05
N VAL A 195 -6.94 -17.51 -12.03
CA VAL A 195 -8.02 -17.96 -12.94
C VAL A 195 -9.27 -17.07 -12.80
N VAL A 196 -9.62 -16.68 -11.58
CA VAL A 196 -10.79 -15.83 -11.32
C VAL A 196 -10.45 -14.35 -11.32
N SER A 197 -9.32 -13.97 -10.72
CA SER A 197 -9.00 -12.57 -10.39
C SER A 197 -8.25 -11.81 -11.49
N ALA A 198 -7.61 -12.50 -12.44
CA ALA A 198 -6.86 -11.85 -13.49
C ALA A 198 -7.75 -11.44 -14.68
N PRO A 199 -7.42 -10.34 -15.39
CA PRO A 199 -8.15 -9.95 -16.58
C PRO A 199 -7.99 -10.99 -17.70
N ARG A 200 -9.05 -11.19 -18.49
CA ARG A 200 -9.12 -12.23 -19.53
C ARG A 200 -8.92 -13.64 -18.96
N ALA A 201 -9.68 -13.99 -17.91
CA ALA A 201 -9.65 -15.26 -17.20
C ALA A 201 -9.38 -16.50 -18.08
N ALA A 202 -10.11 -16.68 -19.19
CA ALA A 202 -9.89 -17.81 -20.10
C ALA A 202 -8.46 -17.88 -20.66
N ARG A 203 -7.89 -16.75 -21.09
CA ARG A 203 -6.50 -16.69 -21.55
C ARG A 203 -5.53 -17.03 -20.42
N ILE A 204 -5.84 -16.63 -19.19
CA ILE A 204 -4.97 -16.90 -18.03
C ILE A 204 -5.04 -18.39 -17.66
N ALA A 205 -6.22 -19.01 -17.74
CA ALA A 205 -6.37 -20.45 -17.58
C ALA A 205 -5.57 -21.21 -18.66
N ASP A 206 -5.66 -20.81 -19.93
CA ASP A 206 -4.87 -21.41 -21.02
C ASP A 206 -3.35 -21.28 -20.78
N ARG A 207 -2.91 -20.11 -20.28
CA ARG A 207 -1.52 -19.84 -19.94
C ARG A 207 -1.02 -20.73 -18.80
N LEU A 208 -1.82 -20.87 -17.74
CA LEU A 208 -1.51 -21.76 -16.62
C LEU A 208 -1.45 -23.23 -17.05
N ALA A 209 -2.41 -23.68 -17.88
CA ALA A 209 -2.44 -25.04 -18.41
C ALA A 209 -1.29 -25.37 -19.38
N SER A 210 -0.58 -24.36 -19.89
CA SER A 210 0.57 -24.51 -20.77
C SER A 210 1.92 -24.57 -20.05
N LEU A 211 1.92 -24.52 -18.71
CA LEU A 211 3.12 -24.70 -17.90
C LEU A 211 3.54 -26.17 -17.89
N ASP A 212 4.85 -26.40 -17.76
CA ASP A 212 5.42 -27.73 -17.51
C ASP A 212 5.23 -28.13 -16.03
N LEU A 213 5.05 -27.15 -15.14
CA LEU A 213 4.78 -27.36 -13.72
C LEU A 213 4.04 -26.16 -13.09
N LEU A 214 2.83 -26.40 -12.60
CA LEU A 214 2.07 -25.49 -11.77
C LEU A 214 1.96 -26.03 -10.34
N VAL A 215 2.54 -25.32 -9.38
CA VAL A 215 2.43 -25.61 -7.95
C VAL A 215 1.58 -24.53 -7.29
N VAL A 216 0.56 -24.94 -6.53
CA VAL A 216 -0.35 -24.01 -5.86
C VAL A 216 -0.38 -24.31 -4.36
N ALA A 217 0.10 -23.38 -3.57
CA ALA A 217 -0.04 -23.36 -2.12
C ALA A 217 -1.32 -22.59 -1.76
N ASP A 218 -2.35 -23.31 -1.31
CA ASP A 218 -3.68 -22.75 -1.04
C ASP A 218 -4.32 -23.45 0.17
N PHE A 219 -5.26 -22.76 0.79
CA PHE A 219 -6.04 -23.23 1.95
C PHE A 219 -7.48 -23.61 1.56
N VAL A 220 -7.87 -23.37 0.29
CA VAL A 220 -9.14 -23.83 -0.31
C VAL A 220 -8.88 -24.45 -1.68
N PRO A 221 -9.76 -25.35 -2.17
CA PRO A 221 -9.72 -25.84 -3.55
C PRO A 221 -10.16 -24.73 -4.52
N SER A 222 -9.29 -23.78 -4.81
CA SER A 222 -9.55 -22.70 -5.77
C SER A 222 -9.50 -23.19 -7.22
N GLU A 223 -10.10 -22.44 -8.15
CA GLU A 223 -10.07 -22.74 -9.59
C GLU A 223 -8.63 -22.78 -10.13
N THR A 224 -7.71 -22.03 -9.52
CA THR A 224 -6.29 -22.13 -9.85
C THR A 224 -5.66 -23.41 -9.31
N ALA A 225 -6.01 -23.83 -8.08
CA ALA A 225 -5.54 -25.08 -7.50
C ALA A 225 -6.05 -26.30 -8.28
N GLU A 226 -7.26 -26.26 -8.83
CA GLU A 226 -7.81 -27.32 -9.69
C GLU A 226 -7.02 -27.53 -10.99
N LEU A 227 -6.29 -26.53 -11.47
CA LEU A 227 -5.40 -26.63 -12.63
C LEU A 227 -3.98 -27.08 -12.27
N ALA A 228 -3.63 -27.17 -10.99
CA ALA A 228 -2.26 -27.40 -10.55
C ALA A 228 -1.83 -28.85 -10.70
N ASP A 229 -0.55 -29.06 -11.05
CA ASP A 229 0.09 -30.38 -11.00
C ASP A 229 0.32 -30.81 -9.55
N VAL A 230 0.59 -29.84 -8.67
CA VAL A 230 0.82 -30.07 -7.24
C VAL A 230 0.07 -29.01 -6.43
N VAL A 231 -0.77 -29.47 -5.51
CA VAL A 231 -1.40 -28.61 -4.49
C VAL A 231 -0.72 -28.84 -3.14
N LEU A 232 -0.27 -27.76 -2.51
CA LEU A 232 0.30 -27.77 -1.16
C LEU A 232 -0.72 -27.16 -0.18
N PRO A 233 -1.31 -27.95 0.74
CA PRO A 233 -2.25 -27.40 1.71
C PRO A 233 -1.50 -26.51 2.70
N VAL A 234 -1.89 -25.23 2.77
CA VAL A 234 -1.29 -24.26 3.70
C VAL A 234 -2.27 -23.76 4.76
N THR A 235 -1.73 -23.23 5.85
CA THR A 235 -2.51 -22.61 6.93
C THR A 235 -3.25 -21.37 6.45
N GLN A 236 -4.44 -21.12 6.99
CA GLN A 236 -5.17 -19.86 6.80
C GLN A 236 -5.10 -18.93 8.03
N TRP A 237 -5.68 -17.74 7.90
CA TRP A 237 -5.71 -16.64 8.87
C TRP A 237 -5.55 -17.01 10.37
N ALA A 238 -6.44 -17.82 10.94
CA ALA A 238 -6.42 -18.11 12.38
C ALA A 238 -5.44 -19.21 12.81
N GLU A 239 -4.78 -19.88 11.87
CA GLU A 239 -4.01 -21.11 12.08
C GLU A 239 -2.49 -20.88 12.19
N GLU A 240 -2.02 -19.66 11.93
CA GLU A 240 -0.61 -19.28 11.97
C GLU A 240 -0.39 -17.92 12.66
N GLU A 241 0.89 -17.61 12.93
CA GLU A 241 1.32 -16.38 13.56
C GLU A 241 2.10 -15.49 12.59
N GLY A 242 2.03 -14.18 12.79
CA GLY A 242 2.85 -13.26 12.02
C GLY A 242 2.49 -11.80 12.28
N THR A 243 2.73 -10.98 11.27
CA THR A 243 2.33 -9.58 11.23
C THR A 243 1.58 -9.26 9.95
N MET A 244 0.73 -8.23 10.01
CA MET A 244 0.06 -7.63 8.86
C MET A 244 0.23 -6.12 8.94
N THR A 245 0.30 -5.43 7.81
CA THR A 245 0.25 -3.97 7.78
C THR A 245 -1.10 -3.50 7.24
N SER A 246 -1.79 -2.65 8.00
CA SER A 246 -3.04 -2.02 7.59
C SER A 246 -2.82 -0.93 6.53
N LEU A 247 -3.89 -0.42 5.93
CA LEU A 247 -3.84 0.63 4.90
C LEU A 247 -3.19 1.94 5.36
N GLU A 248 -3.24 2.23 6.67
CA GLU A 248 -2.66 3.44 7.29
C GLU A 248 -1.20 3.22 7.75
N GLY A 249 -0.59 2.10 7.35
CA GLY A 249 0.77 1.75 7.70
C GLY A 249 0.94 1.19 9.12
N ARG A 250 -0.15 0.81 9.80
CA ARG A 250 -0.08 0.21 11.14
C ARG A 250 0.32 -1.26 11.06
N VAL A 251 1.36 -1.64 11.80
CA VAL A 251 1.77 -3.05 11.93
C VAL A 251 0.93 -3.72 13.02
N LEU A 252 0.27 -4.80 12.65
CA LEU A 252 -0.66 -5.56 13.46
C LEU A 252 -0.08 -6.93 13.76
N ARG A 253 -0.12 -7.33 15.03
CA ARG A 253 0.25 -8.67 15.48
C ARG A 253 -0.87 -9.66 15.18
N ARG A 254 -0.59 -10.67 14.36
CA ARG A 254 -1.50 -11.78 14.06
C ARG A 254 -1.14 -12.98 14.94
N ARG A 255 -2.01 -13.30 15.90
CA ARG A 255 -1.82 -14.44 16.81
C ARG A 255 -2.59 -15.65 16.32
N ARG A 256 -1.95 -16.82 16.42
CA ARG A 256 -2.58 -18.10 16.12
C ARG A 256 -3.63 -18.38 17.18
N LEU A 257 -4.83 -18.72 16.71
CA LEU A 257 -5.97 -19.09 17.55
C LEU A 257 -6.27 -20.59 17.48
N LEU A 258 -6.01 -21.21 16.33
CA LEU A 258 -6.33 -22.61 16.07
C LEU A 258 -5.07 -23.38 15.61
N PRO A 259 -5.00 -24.69 15.82
CA PRO A 259 -3.98 -25.49 15.16
C PRO A 259 -4.24 -25.66 13.66
N PRO A 260 -3.17 -25.76 12.84
CA PRO A 260 -3.31 -26.14 11.43
C PRO A 260 -4.12 -27.44 11.28
N PRO A 261 -5.08 -27.49 10.34
CA PRO A 261 -5.89 -28.66 10.11
C PRO A 261 -5.10 -29.73 9.33
N GLY A 262 -5.26 -30.99 9.72
CA GLY A 262 -4.70 -32.13 9.00
C GLY A 262 -3.18 -32.02 8.80
N GLU A 263 -2.76 -32.00 7.53
CA GLU A 263 -1.35 -31.90 7.12
C GLU A 263 -0.95 -30.49 6.66
N ALA A 264 -1.80 -29.48 6.87
CA ALA A 264 -1.53 -28.11 6.46
C ALA A 264 -0.26 -27.58 7.13
N ARG A 265 0.57 -26.88 6.34
CA ARG A 265 1.83 -26.27 6.78
C ARG A 265 1.80 -24.76 6.60
N SER A 266 2.62 -24.01 7.33
CA SER A 266 2.73 -22.57 7.05
C SER A 266 3.41 -22.31 5.71
N ASP A 267 3.21 -21.13 5.14
CA ASP A 267 3.96 -20.72 3.93
C ASP A 267 5.48 -20.75 4.17
N LEU A 268 5.92 -20.43 5.39
CA LEU A 268 7.32 -20.51 5.79
C LEU A 268 7.85 -21.95 5.79
N ASP A 269 7.07 -22.93 6.27
CA ASP A 269 7.44 -24.34 6.23
C ASP A 269 7.57 -24.86 4.79
N VAL A 270 6.67 -24.41 3.90
CA VAL A 270 6.73 -24.73 2.47
C VAL A 270 8.00 -24.16 1.84
N LEU A 271 8.27 -22.87 2.04
CA LEU A 271 9.46 -22.19 1.51
C LEU A 271 10.76 -22.81 2.05
N HIS A 272 10.82 -23.10 3.35
CA HIS A 272 11.92 -23.83 3.96
C HIS A 272 12.13 -25.20 3.31
N GLY A 273 11.06 -25.99 3.19
CA GLY A 273 11.13 -27.33 2.63
C GLY A 273 11.61 -27.36 1.18
N ILE A 274 11.22 -26.38 0.37
CA ILE A 274 11.69 -26.18 -1.00
C ILE A 274 13.17 -25.79 -1.00
N ALA A 275 13.56 -24.78 -0.22
CA ALA A 275 14.93 -24.26 -0.19
C ALA A 275 15.95 -25.35 0.21
N VAL A 276 15.65 -26.14 1.25
CA VAL A 276 16.52 -27.25 1.69
C VAL A 276 16.68 -28.31 0.61
N ARG A 277 15.59 -28.64 -0.11
CA ARG A 277 15.64 -29.60 -1.24
C ARG A 277 16.42 -29.08 -2.44
N LEU A 278 16.49 -27.76 -2.61
CA LEU A 278 17.34 -27.09 -3.58
C LEU A 278 18.80 -26.92 -3.09
N GLY A 279 19.15 -27.50 -1.95
CA GLY A 279 20.52 -27.51 -1.42
C GLY A 279 20.91 -26.27 -0.62
N GLN A 280 19.95 -25.44 -0.21
CA GLN A 280 20.21 -24.33 0.70
C GLN A 280 20.38 -24.82 2.14
N ASP A 281 21.20 -24.10 2.91
CA ASP A 281 21.33 -24.32 4.35
C ASP A 281 19.98 -24.04 5.04
N PRO A 282 19.42 -25.00 5.82
CA PRO A 282 18.19 -24.83 6.57
C PRO A 282 18.16 -23.57 7.45
N ALA A 283 19.31 -23.14 7.99
CA ALA A 283 19.40 -21.96 8.86
C ALA A 283 19.09 -20.64 8.13
N ARG A 284 19.18 -20.62 6.78
CA ARG A 284 18.88 -19.43 5.97
C ARG A 284 17.40 -19.23 5.68
N PHE A 285 16.57 -20.24 5.96
CA PHE A 285 15.12 -20.21 5.70
C PHE A 285 14.36 -20.62 6.97
N PRO A 286 14.41 -19.82 8.05
CA PRO A 286 13.74 -20.17 9.30
C PRO A 286 12.22 -20.25 9.12
N THR A 287 11.59 -21.15 9.87
CA THR A 287 10.12 -21.32 9.86
C THR A 287 9.41 -20.61 11.01
N ASP A 288 10.17 -20.07 11.97
CA ASP A 288 9.62 -19.27 13.06
C ASP A 288 9.32 -17.83 12.58
N PRO A 289 8.04 -17.37 12.63
CA PRO A 289 7.66 -16.05 12.16
C PRO A 289 8.39 -14.91 12.88
N ARG A 290 8.74 -15.08 14.17
CA ARG A 290 9.46 -14.04 14.93
C ARG A 290 10.89 -13.88 14.41
N THR A 291 11.58 -14.97 14.12
CA THR A 291 12.91 -14.96 13.51
C THR A 291 12.88 -14.30 12.13
N VAL A 292 11.90 -14.65 11.29
CA VAL A 292 11.72 -14.03 9.95
C VAL A 292 11.45 -12.53 10.08
N PHE A 293 10.60 -12.13 11.02
CA PHE A 293 10.29 -10.72 11.25
C PHE A 293 11.51 -9.92 11.72
N GLU A 294 12.36 -10.50 12.56
CA GLU A 294 13.61 -9.84 12.99
C GLU A 294 14.61 -9.65 11.83
N GLU A 295 14.69 -10.59 10.89
CA GLU A 295 15.42 -10.36 9.64
C GLU A 295 14.81 -9.22 8.82
N LEU A 296 13.48 -9.21 8.68
CA LEU A 296 12.75 -8.20 7.93
C LEU A 296 12.89 -6.79 8.54
N ARG A 297 12.94 -6.66 9.87
CA ARG A 297 13.30 -5.41 10.56
C ARG A 297 14.68 -4.92 10.13
N ARG A 298 15.71 -5.78 10.21
CA ARG A 298 17.08 -5.44 9.78
C ARG A 298 17.15 -5.09 8.30
N ALA A 299 16.48 -5.85 7.43
CA ALA A 299 16.43 -5.61 6.00
C ALA A 299 15.76 -4.26 5.65
N SER A 300 14.75 -3.87 6.42
CA SER A 300 14.03 -2.61 6.22
C SER A 300 14.78 -1.37 6.75
N ALA A 301 15.65 -1.52 7.75
CA ALA A 301 16.31 -0.43 8.49
C ALA A 301 16.94 0.64 7.58
N GLY A 302 16.58 1.91 7.76
CA GLY A 302 17.01 3.04 6.92
C GLY A 302 16.26 3.21 5.60
N GLY A 303 15.26 2.35 5.31
CA GLY A 303 14.40 2.45 4.13
C GLY A 303 13.25 3.44 4.34
N ARG A 304 12.45 3.68 3.29
CA ARG A 304 11.25 4.53 3.44
C ARG A 304 10.20 3.89 4.35
N ALA A 305 10.07 2.57 4.24
CA ALA A 305 9.24 1.75 5.13
C ALA A 305 10.14 1.04 6.16
N ASP A 306 10.69 1.82 7.10
CA ASP A 306 11.58 1.32 8.15
C ASP A 306 10.81 0.67 9.31
N TYR A 307 11.13 -0.60 9.61
CA TYR A 307 10.52 -1.40 10.67
C TYR A 307 11.51 -1.67 11.82
N SER A 308 12.73 -1.14 11.76
CA SER A 308 13.80 -1.47 12.71
C SER A 308 13.44 -1.20 14.17
N GLY A 309 12.56 -0.27 14.47
CA GLY A 309 12.05 0.01 15.82
C GLY A 309 10.83 -0.82 16.23
N ILE A 310 10.20 -1.58 15.33
CA ILE A 310 8.97 -2.32 15.59
C ILE A 310 9.33 -3.73 16.10
N SER A 311 9.42 -3.91 17.42
CA SER A 311 9.71 -5.23 17.98
C SER A 311 8.46 -6.07 18.23
N TRP A 312 8.63 -7.38 18.26
CA TRP A 312 7.56 -8.33 18.56
C TRP A 312 6.96 -8.10 19.95
N GLU A 313 7.81 -7.74 20.92
CA GLU A 313 7.43 -7.45 22.31
C GLU A 313 6.58 -6.18 22.39
N ARG A 314 6.94 -5.12 21.65
CA ARG A 314 6.16 -3.88 21.60
C ARG A 314 4.78 -4.11 20.98
N LEU A 315 4.73 -4.90 19.92
CA LEU A 315 3.48 -5.36 19.31
C LEU A 315 2.67 -6.22 20.29
N ASP A 316 3.33 -7.08 21.08
CA ASP A 316 2.67 -7.92 22.08
C ASP A 316 2.16 -7.12 23.28
N ALA A 317 2.82 -6.02 23.64
CA ALA A 317 2.37 -5.05 24.63
C ALA A 317 1.16 -4.21 24.17
N GLY A 318 0.75 -4.34 22.90
CA GLY A 318 -0.41 -3.65 22.34
C GLY A 318 -0.12 -2.23 21.83
N GLU A 319 1.14 -1.87 21.62
CA GLU A 319 1.49 -0.57 21.04
C GLU A 319 0.93 -0.41 19.62
N ALA A 320 0.45 0.79 19.29
CA ALA A 320 0.05 1.15 17.92
C ALA A 320 1.28 1.68 17.16
N LEU A 321 1.92 0.80 16.38
CA LEU A 321 3.15 1.11 15.66
C LEU A 321 2.87 1.29 14.17
N HIS A 322 3.35 2.40 13.61
CA HIS A 322 3.22 2.73 12.19
C HIS A 322 4.61 2.92 11.59
N TRP A 323 4.82 2.47 10.36
CA TRP A 323 6.06 2.79 9.65
C TRP A 323 6.00 4.22 9.08
N PRO A 324 7.15 4.90 8.91
CA PRO A 324 8.46 4.48 9.36
C PRO A 324 8.59 4.55 10.90
N CYS A 325 9.15 3.49 11.48
CA CYS A 325 9.47 3.41 12.91
C CYS A 325 10.92 2.92 13.04
N PRO A 326 11.91 3.81 12.89
CA PRO A 326 13.32 3.44 13.04
C PRO A 326 13.66 3.16 14.52
N GLU A 327 14.63 2.28 14.76
CA GLU A 327 15.09 1.94 16.12
C GLU A 327 15.68 3.15 16.87
N THR A 328 16.41 4.00 16.14
CA THR A 328 16.78 5.33 16.60
C THR A 328 15.94 6.35 15.82
N PRO A 329 15.08 7.15 16.48
CA PRO A 329 14.31 8.19 15.81
C PRO A 329 15.24 9.13 15.04
N ALA A 330 14.92 9.38 13.76
CA ALA A 330 15.62 10.40 12.98
C ALA A 330 15.29 11.78 13.58
N GLY A 331 16.27 12.40 14.26
CA GLY A 331 16.15 13.72 14.86
C GLY A 331 15.54 13.71 16.27
N ALA A 332 16.37 13.46 17.28
CA ALA A 332 16.19 14.04 18.62
C ALA A 332 16.51 15.56 18.58
N GLY A 333 15.87 16.26 17.65
CA GLY A 333 15.85 17.71 17.52
C GLY A 333 14.39 18.11 17.41
N GLU A 334 13.81 18.44 18.57
CA GLU A 334 12.56 19.19 18.78
C GLU A 334 11.40 18.87 17.82
N VAL A 335 10.65 17.81 18.15
CA VAL A 335 9.20 17.82 17.92
C VAL A 335 8.57 17.81 19.31
N GLU A 336 8.21 19.00 19.80
CA GLU A 336 7.39 19.17 21.00
C GLU A 336 6.12 18.31 20.84
N ARG A 337 6.05 17.24 21.63
CA ARG A 337 4.78 16.58 21.90
C ARG A 337 3.95 17.55 22.73
N GLN A 338 3.00 18.25 22.11
CA GLN A 338 1.91 18.85 22.86
C GLN A 338 1.07 17.72 23.47
N GLU A 339 1.33 17.43 24.75
CA GLU A 339 0.42 16.66 25.58
C GLU A 339 -0.85 17.50 25.78
N HIS A 340 -1.89 17.19 25.01
CA HIS A 340 -3.24 17.64 25.34
C HIS A 340 -3.74 16.83 26.54
N GLY A 341 -3.53 17.40 27.73
CA GLY A 341 -4.12 16.92 28.97
C GLY A 341 -5.65 16.89 28.86
N VAL A 342 -6.21 15.69 28.93
CA VAL A 342 -7.64 15.49 29.18
C VAL A 342 -7.91 15.87 30.63
N GLY A 343 -8.24 17.13 30.86
CA GLY A 343 -8.71 17.63 32.15
C GLY A 343 -10.11 17.09 32.44
N ALA A 344 -10.19 16.04 33.24
CA ALA A 344 -11.43 15.61 33.88
C ALA A 344 -11.90 16.70 34.85
N GLN A 345 -12.93 17.45 34.50
CA GLN A 345 -13.63 18.32 35.44
C GLN A 345 -14.40 17.45 36.43
N ARG A 346 -13.87 17.35 37.65
CA ARG A 346 -14.66 17.02 38.84
C ARG A 346 -15.50 18.25 39.19
N GLY A 347 -16.81 18.04 39.24
CA GLY A 347 -17.71 19.00 39.88
C GLY A 347 -17.46 19.01 41.38
N ASP A 348 -17.34 20.21 41.93
CA ASP A 348 -17.57 20.46 43.34
C ASP A 348 -18.54 21.62 43.48
N GLU A 349 -19.50 21.40 44.38
CA GLU A 349 -20.51 22.33 44.86
C GLU A 349 -19.84 23.55 45.53
N ALA A 350 -20.43 24.73 45.38
CA ALA A 350 -21.06 25.45 46.49
C ALA A 350 -21.31 26.95 46.17
N ASP A 351 -22.57 27.30 46.40
CA ASP A 351 -23.06 28.52 47.08
C ASP A 351 -23.35 29.81 46.31
N GLY A 352 -24.44 30.46 46.73
CA GLY A 352 -24.60 31.92 46.58
C GLY A 352 -25.83 32.46 45.86
N GLY A 353 -27.02 32.20 46.41
CA GLY A 353 -28.22 33.06 46.47
C GLY A 353 -28.43 34.26 45.51
N GLY A 354 -29.62 34.31 44.90
CA GLY A 354 -30.17 35.52 44.29
C GLY A 354 -31.59 35.35 43.77
N ARG A 355 -32.58 35.77 44.56
CA ARG A 355 -34.03 35.69 44.28
C ARG A 355 -34.52 36.68 43.20
N ALA A 356 -35.62 36.25 42.57
CA ALA A 356 -36.87 36.97 42.24
C ALA A 356 -37.11 37.50 40.81
N ASN A 357 -38.17 36.92 40.21
CA ASN A 357 -39.28 37.48 39.41
C ASN A 357 -38.89 38.27 38.15
N LEU A 358 -39.25 37.82 36.94
CA LEU A 358 -40.59 37.68 36.37
C LEU A 358 -40.57 36.76 35.14
#